data_AF-A0A848C3S1-F1
#
_entry.id   AF-A0A848C3S1-F1
#
_cell.length_a   1.000
_cell.length_b   1.000
_cell.length_c   1.000
_cell.angle_alpha   90.00
_cell.angle_beta   90.00
_cell.angle_gamma   90.00
#
_symmetry.space_group_name_H-M   'P 1'
#
loop_
_entity.id
_entity.type
_entity.pdbx_description
1 polymer ?
#
loop_
_entity_poly.entity_id
_entity_poly.type
_entity_poly.pdbx_seq_one_letter_code
_entity_poly.pdbx_strand_id
1 'polypeptide(L)'
;MKYKNIDINIRKLLHHPIKYSKWIKEEIIYEENKKYIEDMQNLNFDKFYPKDIKKLIVLIVPGNIKINGGVMSICAIAKISKEILEKEGYHVIIVTIPQDKIFYEYTEFDTEFKIFRFEQILKLEKIDEIMIHVPECYVEKFLETISEEQKAFLLKINNRQINILNQNIELMPGVEYTEKLKNIYGNVTMTTAHKQYCTEELMNKYKMSVHMLSADYLANYVYRDFEEKENIIIYSPDNVRFYKRKIINKLRKELKDFKIIEIRNMRYKDYLDLTSRAKFAITFGEGLDGYFLENIVCGGVAFAVYNEKFFSQKYEKIETLYSSYKEMEKNIILDIENYINDISRYRFISDKLKKVRDSDYSFEEYKENIKKFYLKEYTFRY
;
A
#
# COMPACT_ATOMS: atom_id res chain seq x y z
N MET A 1 27.75 18.23 32.75
CA MET A 1 29.13 17.70 32.78
C MET A 1 29.06 16.18 32.67
N LYS A 2 29.69 15.61 31.63
CA LYS A 2 29.95 14.17 31.37
C LYS A 2 28.73 13.24 31.15
N TYR A 3 28.22 13.24 29.91
CA TYR A 3 27.77 11.99 29.28
C TYR A 3 29.01 11.12 29.02
N LYS A 4 29.13 9.99 29.72
CA LYS A 4 30.15 8.97 29.47
C LYS A 4 29.45 7.64 29.20
N ASN A 5 29.84 7.04 28.07
CA ASN A 5 29.81 5.62 27.73
C ASN A 5 28.48 5.05 27.21
N ILE A 6 28.13 5.43 25.98
CA ILE A 6 27.60 4.47 25.02
C ILE A 6 28.82 3.88 24.31
N ASP A 7 29.45 2.88 24.94
CA ASP A 7 30.52 2.11 24.34
C ASP A 7 29.88 0.96 23.54
N ILE A 8 29.31 1.30 22.38
CA ILE A 8 28.85 0.30 21.42
C ILE A 8 30.04 -0.04 20.53
N ASN A 9 30.34 -1.33 20.50
CA ASN A 9 31.38 -2.02 19.75
C ASN A 9 31.23 -1.83 18.21
N ILE A 10 31.38 -0.59 17.72
CA ILE A 10 31.25 -0.20 16.29
C ILE A 10 32.41 -0.78 15.45
N ARG A 11 33.52 -1.18 16.09
CA ARG A 11 34.71 -1.67 15.38
C ARG A 11 34.58 -3.05 14.73
N LYS A 12 33.52 -3.83 14.99
CA LYS A 12 33.31 -5.14 14.34
C LYS A 12 32.31 -5.13 13.15
N LEU A 13 31.65 -4.00 12.85
CA LEU A 13 30.65 -3.89 11.77
C LEU A 13 31.20 -3.24 10.48
N LEU A 14 32.50 -2.95 10.41
CA LEU A 14 33.14 -2.17 9.34
C LEU A 14 33.42 -2.96 8.04
N HIS A 15 32.62 -3.97 7.71
CA HIS A 15 32.69 -4.62 6.40
C HIS A 15 31.63 -4.14 5.38
N HIS A 16 30.78 -3.15 5.72
CA HIS A 16 29.93 -2.46 4.74
C HIS A 16 29.65 -0.97 5.08
N PRO A 17 30.66 -0.07 5.02
CA PRO A 17 30.60 1.27 5.63
C PRO A 17 29.51 2.23 5.07
N ILE A 18 29.05 2.05 3.83
CA ILE A 18 28.19 3.05 3.17
C ILE A 18 26.73 2.94 3.65
N LYS A 19 26.20 1.73 3.87
CA LYS A 19 24.78 1.52 4.24
C LYS A 19 24.48 1.89 5.69
N TYR A 20 25.39 1.56 6.62
CA TYR A 20 25.24 1.87 8.03
C TYR A 20 25.30 3.38 8.31
N SER A 21 26.12 4.13 7.55
CA SER A 21 26.23 5.58 7.72
C SER A 21 24.92 6.33 7.42
N LYS A 22 24.11 5.86 6.47
CA LYS A 22 22.82 6.47 6.12
C LYS A 22 21.75 6.16 7.17
N TRP A 23 21.63 4.90 7.58
CA TRP A 23 20.66 4.49 8.58
C TRP A 23 20.90 5.17 9.93
N ILE A 24 22.16 5.23 10.39
CA ILE A 24 22.52 5.92 11.63
C ILE A 24 22.16 7.42 11.55
N LYS A 25 22.37 8.06 10.40
CA LYS A 25 21.95 9.47 10.20
C LYS A 25 20.43 9.63 10.27
N GLU A 26 19.67 8.75 9.63
CA GLU A 26 18.20 8.77 9.67
C GLU A 26 17.67 8.58 11.10
N GLU A 27 18.30 7.71 11.91
CA GLU A 27 17.94 7.53 13.32
C GLU A 27 18.26 8.76 14.17
N ILE A 28 19.45 9.35 14.02
CA ILE A 28 19.82 10.56 14.79
C ILE A 28 18.85 11.71 14.49
N ILE A 29 18.57 11.95 13.19
CA ILE A 29 17.62 12.99 12.76
C ILE A 29 16.22 12.71 13.34
N TYR A 30 15.79 11.45 13.38
CA TYR A 30 14.50 11.08 13.97
C TYR A 30 14.47 11.40 15.47
N GLU A 31 15.46 10.96 16.25
CA GLU A 31 15.49 11.20 17.70
C GLU A 31 15.54 12.70 18.05
N GLU A 32 16.26 13.50 17.26
CA GLU A 32 16.29 14.96 17.41
C GLU A 32 14.92 15.61 17.16
N ASN A 33 14.14 15.09 16.19
CA ASN A 33 12.84 15.64 15.81
C ASN A 33 11.66 15.02 16.55
N LYS A 34 11.84 13.88 17.22
CA LYS A 34 10.76 13.12 17.86
C LYS A 34 9.95 13.99 18.82
N LYS A 35 10.62 14.76 19.68
CA LYS A 35 9.95 15.64 20.65
C LYS A 35 9.06 16.70 19.97
N TYR A 36 9.56 17.31 18.90
CA TYR A 36 8.80 18.27 18.11
C TYR A 36 7.56 17.61 17.47
N ILE A 37 7.69 16.40 16.92
CA ILE A 37 6.57 15.63 16.38
C ILE A 37 5.54 15.33 17.48
N GLU A 38 5.99 14.93 18.67
CA GLU A 38 5.10 14.65 19.80
C GLU A 38 4.29 15.88 20.21
N ASP A 39 4.96 17.03 20.31
CA ASP A 39 4.34 18.30 20.69
C ASP A 39 3.33 18.75 19.62
N MET A 40 3.64 18.59 18.33
CA MET A 40 2.70 18.85 17.24
C MET A 40 1.46 17.94 17.28
N GLN A 41 1.65 16.64 17.52
CA GLN A 41 0.55 15.70 17.67
C GLN A 41 -0.31 16.02 18.90
N ASN A 42 0.30 16.37 20.03
CA ASN A 42 -0.41 16.72 21.25
C ASN A 42 -1.21 18.02 21.10
N LEU A 43 -0.60 19.06 20.53
CA LEU A 43 -1.22 20.36 20.31
C LEU A 43 -2.43 20.29 19.38
N ASN A 44 -2.40 19.38 18.41
CA ASN A 44 -3.41 19.33 17.37
C ASN A 44 -4.46 18.24 17.57
N PHE A 45 -4.22 17.19 18.35
CA PHE A 45 -5.18 16.09 18.53
C PHE A 45 -6.57 16.60 18.94
N ASP A 46 -6.64 17.42 19.99
CA ASP A 46 -7.90 17.93 20.52
C ASP A 46 -8.60 18.92 19.54
N LYS A 47 -7.86 19.47 18.57
CA LYS A 47 -8.43 20.31 17.50
C LYS A 47 -9.13 19.49 16.42
N PHE A 48 -8.60 18.30 16.13
CA PHE A 48 -9.14 17.40 15.11
C PHE A 48 -10.19 16.44 15.69
N TYR A 49 -10.08 16.08 16.96
CA TYR A 49 -10.88 15.03 17.59
C TYR A 49 -11.45 15.48 18.94
N PRO A 50 -12.72 15.91 18.99
CA PRO A 50 -13.42 16.21 20.23
C PRO A 50 -13.47 15.00 21.18
N LYS A 51 -13.40 15.25 22.49
CA LYS A 51 -13.42 14.19 23.52
C LYS A 51 -14.71 13.38 23.54
N ASP A 52 -15.81 13.96 23.08
CA ASP A 52 -17.15 13.38 23.10
C ASP A 52 -17.55 12.68 21.80
N ILE A 53 -16.59 12.40 20.91
CA ILE A 53 -16.80 11.52 19.75
C ILE A 53 -17.42 10.20 20.21
N LYS A 54 -18.44 9.76 19.48
CA LYS A 54 -19.17 8.52 19.73
C LYS A 54 -18.77 7.37 18.81
N LYS A 55 -18.40 7.67 17.57
CA LYS A 55 -18.09 6.65 16.56
C LYS A 55 -16.74 6.96 15.92
N LEU A 56 -15.82 5.99 15.96
CA LEU A 56 -14.44 6.18 15.51
C LEU A 56 -14.00 5.08 14.57
N ILE A 57 -13.39 5.49 13.45
CA ILE A 57 -12.67 4.60 12.54
C ILE A 57 -11.18 4.92 12.67
N VAL A 58 -10.40 3.91 13.02
CA VAL A 58 -8.95 4.00 13.21
C VAL A 58 -8.28 3.23 12.08
N LEU A 59 -7.44 3.89 11.29
CA LEU A 59 -6.61 3.23 10.30
C LEU A 59 -5.15 3.22 10.77
N ILE A 60 -4.56 2.03 10.84
CA ILE A 60 -3.19 1.86 11.30
C ILE A 60 -2.22 1.90 10.11
N VAL A 61 -1.18 2.72 10.22
CA VAL A 61 -0.06 2.81 9.27
C VAL A 61 1.27 2.50 9.95
N PRO A 62 2.28 1.99 9.24
CA PRO A 62 3.61 1.83 9.80
C PRO A 62 4.24 3.18 10.17
N GLY A 63 5.15 3.16 11.14
CA GLY A 63 5.94 4.33 11.58
C GLY A 63 6.97 4.84 10.58
N ASN A 64 6.69 4.76 9.28
CA ASN A 64 7.62 5.15 8.23
C ASN A 64 6.96 6.11 7.26
N ILE A 65 7.63 7.24 7.00
CA ILE A 65 7.17 8.29 6.10
C ILE A 65 7.24 7.83 4.63
N LYS A 66 8.04 6.81 4.30
CA LYS A 66 8.23 6.34 2.91
C LYS A 66 6.93 5.81 2.32
N ILE A 67 6.64 6.26 1.10
CA ILE A 67 5.49 5.80 0.32
C ILE A 67 5.64 4.34 -0.10
N ASN A 68 4.52 3.64 -0.04
CA ASN A 68 4.26 2.44 -0.83
C ASN A 68 2.75 2.38 -1.16
N GLY A 69 2.37 1.50 -2.09
CA GLY A 69 0.98 1.33 -2.51
C GLY A 69 0.04 0.99 -1.34
N GLY A 70 0.48 0.21 -0.35
CA GLY A 70 -0.32 -0.12 0.83
C GLY A 70 -0.69 1.12 1.66
N VAL A 71 0.29 1.98 1.96
CA VAL A 71 0.06 3.24 2.71
C VAL A 71 -0.89 4.18 1.96
N MET A 72 -0.73 4.26 0.64
CA MET A 72 -1.60 5.09 -0.21
C MET A 72 -3.04 4.56 -0.23
N SER A 73 -3.20 3.24 -0.35
CA SER A 73 -4.50 2.55 -0.25
C SER A 73 -5.18 2.84 1.09
N ILE A 74 -4.44 2.77 2.21
CA ILE A 74 -4.97 3.12 3.53
C ILE A 74 -5.47 4.57 3.60
N CYS A 75 -4.70 5.52 3.06
CA CYS A 75 -5.11 6.93 3.03
C CYS A 75 -6.33 7.16 2.13
N ALA A 76 -6.43 6.44 1.01
CA ALA A 76 -7.60 6.47 0.14
C ALA A 76 -8.85 5.95 0.85
N ILE A 77 -8.74 4.81 1.56
CA ILE A 77 -9.82 4.27 2.40
C ILE A 77 -10.23 5.33 3.42
N ALA A 78 -9.28 5.90 4.18
CA ALA A 78 -9.58 6.91 5.19
C ALA A 78 -10.38 8.09 4.61
N LYS A 79 -9.96 8.60 3.45
CA LYS A 79 -10.62 9.72 2.78
C LYS A 79 -12.06 9.38 2.39
N ILE A 80 -12.26 8.26 1.71
CA ILE A 80 -13.60 7.86 1.25
C ILE A 80 -14.50 7.49 2.43
N SER A 81 -13.98 6.82 3.46
CA SER A 81 -14.72 6.53 4.70
C SER A 81 -15.19 7.82 5.38
N LYS A 82 -14.34 8.85 5.44
CA LYS A 82 -14.71 10.17 5.98
C LYS A 82 -15.82 10.80 5.14
N GLU A 83 -15.67 10.86 3.82
CA GLU A 83 -16.67 11.43 2.91
C GLU A 83 -18.04 10.78 3.04
N ILE A 84 -18.09 9.46 3.25
CA ILE A 84 -19.35 8.69 3.32
C ILE A 84 -19.98 8.78 4.73
N LEU A 85 -19.18 8.69 5.79
CA LEU A 85 -19.69 8.43 7.14
C LEU A 85 -19.68 9.62 8.10
N GLU A 86 -19.06 10.75 7.72
CA GLU A 86 -19.01 11.95 8.57
C GLU A 86 -20.42 12.44 8.94
N LYS A 87 -21.38 12.35 8.00
CA LYS A 87 -22.80 12.70 8.23
C LYS A 87 -23.50 11.75 9.20
N GLU A 88 -22.98 10.55 9.41
CA GLU A 88 -23.49 9.56 10.37
C GLU A 88 -22.79 9.65 11.74
N GLY A 89 -21.94 10.67 11.93
CA GLY A 89 -21.23 10.96 13.16
C GLY A 89 -19.91 10.21 13.34
N TYR A 90 -19.43 9.48 12.32
CA TYR A 90 -18.13 8.82 12.38
C TYR A 90 -17.00 9.84 12.19
N HIS A 91 -15.97 9.67 13.01
CA HIS A 91 -14.70 10.36 12.85
C HIS A 91 -13.65 9.37 12.37
N VAL A 92 -12.81 9.79 11.43
CA VAL A 92 -11.73 8.97 10.88
C VAL A 92 -10.39 9.49 11.35
N ILE A 93 -9.55 8.61 11.90
CA ILE A 93 -8.19 8.90 12.34
C ILE A 93 -7.20 7.92 11.72
N ILE A 94 -6.04 8.44 11.31
CA ILE A 94 -4.90 7.62 10.93
C ILE A 94 -3.86 7.67 12.05
N VAL A 95 -3.40 6.51 12.48
CA VAL A 95 -2.45 6.39 13.59
C VAL A 95 -1.29 5.47 13.23
N THR A 96 -0.13 5.73 13.83
CA THR A 96 0.99 4.79 13.73
C THR A 96 0.72 3.53 14.56
N ILE A 97 1.30 2.40 14.14
CA ILE A 97 1.36 1.17 14.95
C ILE A 97 1.89 1.52 16.36
N PRO A 98 1.33 0.96 17.45
CA PRO A 98 1.86 1.17 18.79
C PRO A 98 3.35 0.85 18.88
N GLN A 99 4.09 1.65 19.66
CA GLN A 99 5.55 1.52 19.85
C GLN A 99 6.40 1.64 18.58
N ASP A 100 5.81 1.99 17.44
CA ASP A 100 6.56 2.29 16.22
C ASP A 100 7.06 3.73 16.21
N LYS A 101 7.89 4.05 15.20
CA LYS A 101 8.28 5.44 14.96
C LYS A 101 7.08 6.33 14.66
N ILE A 102 7.17 7.60 15.05
CA ILE A 102 6.10 8.58 14.89
C ILE A 102 6.42 9.58 13.80
N PHE A 103 5.40 10.13 13.18
CA PHE A 103 5.49 11.25 12.25
C PHE A 103 4.13 11.96 12.21
N TYR A 104 4.10 13.20 11.73
CA TYR A 104 2.88 14.02 11.76
C TYR A 104 2.16 14.10 10.41
N GLU A 105 2.91 14.02 9.31
CA GLU A 105 2.37 14.14 7.95
C GLU A 105 3.24 13.40 6.94
N TYR A 106 2.61 12.93 5.86
CA TYR A 106 3.33 12.44 4.70
C TYR A 106 3.80 13.63 3.84
N THR A 107 5.03 13.57 3.35
CA THR A 107 5.65 14.63 2.54
C THR A 107 5.87 14.24 1.08
N GLU A 108 5.74 12.96 0.77
CA GLU A 108 6.00 12.43 -0.57
C GLU A 108 4.70 12.35 -1.43
N PHE A 109 3.51 12.47 -0.82
CA PHE A 109 2.20 12.51 -1.49
C PHE A 109 1.20 13.37 -0.72
N ASP A 110 0.16 13.82 -1.42
CA ASP A 110 -0.86 14.69 -0.86
C ASP A 110 -1.93 13.88 -0.10
N THR A 111 -2.13 14.23 1.17
CA THR A 111 -3.21 13.69 2.01
C THR A 111 -3.66 14.76 3.00
N GLU A 112 -4.96 14.80 3.29
CA GLU A 112 -5.52 15.71 4.30
C GLU A 112 -5.29 15.23 5.73
N PHE A 113 -4.94 13.95 5.90
CA PHE A 113 -4.83 13.34 7.22
C PHE A 113 -3.51 13.69 7.89
N LYS A 114 -3.63 14.14 9.15
CA LYS A 114 -2.52 14.16 10.08
C LYS A 114 -2.42 12.82 10.79
N ILE A 115 -1.19 12.42 11.08
CA ILE A 115 -0.89 11.12 11.67
C ILE A 115 -0.64 11.29 13.16
N PHE A 116 -1.34 10.49 13.95
CA PHE A 116 -1.30 10.52 15.41
C PHE A 116 -0.75 9.22 15.98
N ARG A 117 -0.49 9.18 17.28
CA ARG A 117 -0.08 7.97 17.99
C ARG A 117 -1.31 7.20 18.43
N PHE A 118 -1.28 5.88 18.34
CA PHE A 118 -2.40 5.03 18.76
C PHE A 118 -2.86 5.33 20.20
N GLU A 119 -1.94 5.59 21.12
CA GLU A 119 -2.24 5.96 22.52
C GLU A 119 -3.12 7.20 22.68
N GLN A 120 -3.18 8.10 21.69
CA GLN A 120 -3.97 9.32 21.80
C GLN A 120 -5.47 9.05 21.78
N ILE A 121 -5.92 7.89 21.27
CA ILE A 121 -7.34 7.50 21.33
C ILE A 121 -7.86 7.37 22.77
N LEU A 122 -6.97 7.16 23.75
CA LEU A 122 -7.30 7.09 25.17
C LEU A 122 -7.83 8.42 25.73
N LYS A 123 -7.60 9.54 25.03
CA LYS A 123 -8.13 10.86 25.41
C LYS A 123 -9.62 11.02 25.11
N LEU A 124 -10.21 10.09 24.35
CA LEU A 124 -11.62 10.10 23.97
C LEU A 124 -12.45 9.45 25.09
N GLU A 125 -13.56 10.09 25.47
CA GLU A 125 -14.29 9.77 26.70
C GLU A 125 -15.64 9.07 26.44
N LYS A 126 -16.23 9.22 25.24
CA LYS A 126 -17.61 8.78 24.94
C LYS A 126 -17.76 7.84 23.74
N ILE A 127 -16.73 7.06 23.43
CA ILE A 127 -16.74 6.16 22.27
C ILE A 127 -17.75 5.02 22.51
N ASP A 128 -18.83 5.04 21.75
CA ASP A 128 -19.88 4.01 21.71
C ASP A 128 -19.52 2.91 20.69
N GLU A 129 -18.83 3.29 19.61
CA GLU A 129 -18.42 2.41 18.51
C GLU A 129 -17.00 2.70 18.01
N ILE A 130 -16.22 1.63 17.82
CA ILE A 130 -14.88 1.71 17.23
C ILE A 130 -14.65 0.63 16.16
N MET A 131 -14.06 1.03 15.05
CA MET A 131 -13.60 0.12 14.00
C MET A 131 -12.13 0.37 13.71
N ILE A 132 -11.30 -0.66 13.85
CA ILE A 132 -9.85 -0.57 13.62
C ILE A 132 -9.48 -1.32 12.35
N HIS A 133 -8.80 -0.66 11.43
CA HIS A 133 -8.23 -1.25 10.22
C HIS A 133 -6.73 -1.45 10.41
N VAL A 134 -6.27 -2.69 10.32
CA VAL A 134 -4.86 -3.05 10.50
C VAL A 134 -4.37 -3.76 9.24
N PRO A 135 -3.25 -3.34 8.63
CA PRO A 135 -2.65 -4.09 7.54
C PRO A 135 -2.26 -5.50 8.01
N GLU A 136 -2.54 -6.48 7.17
CA GLU A 136 -2.21 -7.90 7.37
C GLU A 136 -0.79 -8.14 7.88
N CYS A 137 0.20 -7.46 7.28
CA CYS A 137 1.61 -7.60 7.64
C CYS A 137 1.97 -7.02 9.02
N TYR A 138 1.06 -6.29 9.66
CA TYR A 138 1.26 -5.65 10.95
C TYR A 138 0.33 -6.17 12.05
N VAL A 139 -0.49 -7.18 11.78
CA VAL A 139 -1.41 -7.77 12.79
C VAL A 139 -0.65 -8.31 14.00
N GLU A 140 0.42 -9.07 13.76
CA GLU A 140 1.27 -9.62 14.83
C GLU A 140 1.91 -8.51 15.65
N LYS A 141 2.61 -7.57 15.00
CA LYS A 141 3.23 -6.42 15.66
C LYS A 141 2.22 -5.61 16.47
N PHE A 142 1.02 -5.39 15.95
CA PHE A 142 -0.04 -4.67 16.65
C PHE A 142 -0.45 -5.38 17.95
N LEU A 143 -0.66 -6.70 17.89
CA LEU A 143 -0.99 -7.51 19.07
C LEU A 143 0.11 -7.52 20.14
N GLU A 144 1.37 -7.50 19.72
CA GLU A 144 2.53 -7.50 20.62
C GLU A 144 2.78 -6.14 21.27
N THR A 145 2.45 -5.06 20.57
CA THR A 145 2.82 -3.68 20.97
C THR A 145 1.69 -2.92 21.66
N ILE A 146 0.44 -3.36 21.54
CA ILE A 146 -0.69 -2.74 22.23
C ILE A 146 -0.57 -2.93 23.75
N SER A 147 -0.63 -1.84 24.51
CA SER A 147 -0.47 -1.84 25.96
C SER A 147 -1.70 -2.39 26.68
N GLU A 148 -1.54 -2.82 27.94
CA GLU A 148 -2.67 -3.27 28.76
C GLU A 148 -3.71 -2.17 28.98
N GLU A 149 -3.29 -0.91 29.10
CA GLU A 149 -4.20 0.24 29.18
C GLU A 149 -5.02 0.41 27.89
N GLN A 150 -4.38 0.27 26.72
CA GLN A 150 -5.03 0.32 25.43
C GLN A 150 -6.02 -0.83 25.24
N LYS A 151 -5.64 -2.06 25.62
CA LYS A 151 -6.55 -3.21 25.61
C LYS A 151 -7.74 -2.97 26.55
N ALA A 152 -7.49 -2.50 27.77
CA ALA A 152 -8.54 -2.21 28.73
C ALA A 152 -9.49 -1.11 28.25
N PHE A 153 -9.00 -0.09 27.55
CA PHE A 153 -9.83 0.92 26.90
C PHE A 153 -10.73 0.30 25.83
N LEU A 154 -10.17 -0.48 24.91
CA LEU A 154 -10.93 -1.11 23.83
C LEU A 154 -12.00 -2.09 24.34
N LEU A 155 -11.71 -2.83 25.40
CA LEU A 155 -12.64 -3.78 26.01
C LEU A 155 -13.86 -3.10 26.67
N LYS A 156 -13.76 -1.82 27.02
CA LYS A 156 -14.90 -1.03 27.55
C LYS A 156 -15.89 -0.61 26.46
N ILE A 157 -15.48 -0.63 25.19
CA ILE A 157 -16.31 -0.22 24.06
C ILE A 157 -17.17 -1.41 23.63
N ASN A 158 -18.50 -1.22 23.65
CA ASN A 158 -19.45 -2.28 23.37
C ASN A 158 -19.41 -2.71 21.91
N ASN A 159 -19.48 -1.76 20.97
CA ASN A 159 -19.44 -2.05 19.54
C ASN A 159 -18.01 -1.86 19.02
N ARG A 160 -17.22 -2.94 19.04
CA ARG A 160 -15.84 -2.93 18.58
C ARG A 160 -15.65 -3.91 17.43
N GLN A 161 -14.99 -3.45 16.36
CA GLN A 161 -14.65 -4.27 15.20
C GLN A 161 -13.17 -4.06 14.87
N ILE A 162 -12.51 -5.12 14.45
CA ILE A 162 -11.21 -5.03 13.78
C ILE A 162 -11.31 -5.66 12.39
N ASN A 163 -10.75 -4.96 11.42
CA ASN A 163 -10.65 -5.38 10.04
C ASN A 163 -9.18 -5.54 9.66
N ILE A 164 -8.85 -6.67 9.06
CA ILE A 164 -7.54 -6.92 8.48
C ILE A 164 -7.58 -6.45 7.02
N LEU A 165 -6.76 -5.46 6.69
CA LEU A 165 -6.54 -5.03 5.31
C LEU A 165 -5.57 -6.02 4.65
N ASN A 166 -6.09 -7.05 4.01
CA ASN A 166 -5.33 -8.01 3.20
C ASN A 166 -5.02 -7.38 1.84
N GLN A 167 -3.90 -6.67 1.75
CA GLN A 167 -3.41 -6.03 0.52
C GLN A 167 -2.53 -7.00 -0.28
N ASN A 168 -1.77 -7.86 0.39
CA ASN A 168 -1.00 -8.96 -0.17
C ASN A 168 -1.28 -10.25 0.61
N ILE A 169 -1.87 -11.22 -0.08
CA ILE A 169 -2.26 -12.52 0.48
C ILE A 169 -1.09 -13.33 1.07
N GLU A 170 0.14 -13.12 0.59
CA GLU A 170 1.34 -13.78 1.09
C GLU A 170 1.79 -13.24 2.46
N LEU A 171 1.30 -12.07 2.86
CA LEU A 171 1.63 -11.41 4.13
C LEU A 171 0.55 -11.60 5.19
N MET A 172 -0.52 -12.33 4.88
CA MET A 172 -1.57 -12.64 5.84
C MET A 172 -0.98 -13.38 7.05
N PRO A 173 -1.35 -12.99 8.28
CA PRO A 173 -0.83 -13.63 9.48
C PRO A 173 -1.38 -15.07 9.60
N GLY A 174 -0.72 -15.85 10.47
CA GLY A 174 -1.25 -17.14 10.91
C GLY A 174 -2.61 -17.01 11.59
N VAL A 175 -3.41 -18.06 11.52
CA VAL A 175 -4.79 -18.10 12.08
C VAL A 175 -4.76 -17.88 13.60
N GLU A 176 -3.70 -18.28 14.28
CA GLU A 176 -3.49 -18.04 15.71
C GLU A 176 -3.51 -16.55 16.09
N TYR A 177 -3.05 -15.66 15.22
CA TYR A 177 -3.11 -14.21 15.46
C TYR A 177 -4.51 -13.68 15.23
N THR A 178 -5.24 -14.22 14.24
CA THR A 178 -6.62 -13.82 14.01
C THR A 178 -7.56 -14.30 15.11
N GLU A 179 -7.29 -15.46 15.71
CA GLU A 179 -8.00 -15.93 16.92
C GLU A 179 -7.71 -15.03 18.14
N LYS A 180 -6.47 -14.59 18.34
CA LYS A 180 -6.15 -13.59 19.38
C LYS A 180 -6.94 -12.29 19.19
N LEU A 181 -7.11 -11.82 17.95
CA LEU A 181 -7.96 -10.67 17.65
C LEU A 181 -9.43 -10.92 18.00
N LYS A 182 -9.97 -12.11 17.70
CA LYS A 182 -11.36 -12.46 18.04
C LYS A 182 -11.61 -12.41 19.54
N ASN A 183 -10.65 -12.83 20.35
CA ASN A 183 -10.75 -12.75 21.81
C ASN A 183 -10.83 -11.30 22.32
N ILE A 184 -10.19 -10.34 21.65
CA ILE A 184 -10.19 -8.93 22.06
C ILE A 184 -11.43 -8.21 21.50
N TYR A 185 -11.72 -8.36 20.22
CA TYR A 185 -12.71 -7.54 19.52
C TYR A 185 -14.07 -8.23 19.35
N GLY A 186 -14.16 -9.55 19.40
CA GLY A 186 -15.39 -10.31 19.13
C GLY A 186 -15.83 -10.30 17.65
N ASN A 187 -15.72 -9.16 16.98
CA ASN A 187 -15.99 -8.98 15.55
C ASN A 187 -14.68 -8.72 14.79
N VAL A 188 -14.21 -9.74 14.07
CA VAL A 188 -13.03 -9.67 13.20
C VAL A 188 -13.48 -9.88 11.77
N THR A 189 -12.98 -9.04 10.86
CA THR A 189 -13.29 -9.06 9.43
C THR A 189 -12.02 -8.94 8.62
N MET A 190 -12.12 -9.24 7.33
CA MET A 190 -11.02 -9.08 6.38
C MET A 190 -11.52 -8.40 5.11
N THR A 191 -10.76 -7.43 4.63
CA THR A 191 -10.96 -6.85 3.30
C THR A 191 -9.79 -7.19 2.39
N THR A 192 -10.05 -7.50 1.13
CA THR A 192 -9.05 -7.97 0.16
C THR A 192 -8.83 -6.97 -0.98
N ALA A 193 -7.57 -6.64 -1.31
CA ALA A 193 -7.24 -5.70 -2.38
C ALA A 193 -7.42 -6.26 -3.81
N HIS A 194 -7.39 -7.58 -3.98
CA HIS A 194 -7.57 -8.22 -5.28
C HIS A 194 -8.69 -9.25 -5.26
N LYS A 195 -9.46 -9.30 -6.36
CA LYS A 195 -10.59 -10.24 -6.54
C LYS A 195 -10.13 -11.70 -6.44
N GLN A 196 -8.90 -11.99 -6.87
CA GLN A 196 -8.34 -13.33 -6.97
C GLN A 196 -8.32 -14.11 -5.65
N TYR A 197 -8.10 -13.42 -4.52
CA TYR A 197 -8.10 -14.05 -3.19
C TYR A 197 -9.29 -13.61 -2.32
N CYS A 198 -10.27 -12.91 -2.88
CA CYS A 198 -11.56 -12.72 -2.22
C CYS A 198 -12.41 -13.97 -2.43
N THR A 199 -12.30 -14.97 -1.56
CA THR A 199 -12.95 -16.28 -1.74
C THR A 199 -13.61 -16.81 -0.46
N GLU A 200 -14.60 -17.70 -0.63
CA GLU A 200 -15.18 -18.48 0.48
C GLU A 200 -14.15 -19.36 1.17
N GLU A 201 -13.16 -19.88 0.44
CA GLU A 201 -12.07 -20.64 1.04
C GLU A 201 -11.29 -19.80 2.04
N LEU A 202 -10.97 -18.55 1.69
CA LEU A 202 -10.27 -17.63 2.60
C LEU A 202 -11.13 -17.30 3.82
N MET A 203 -12.43 -17.06 3.62
CA MET A 203 -13.40 -16.85 4.69
C MET A 203 -13.43 -18.04 5.66
N ASN A 204 -13.50 -19.27 5.13
CA ASN A 204 -13.54 -20.50 5.93
C ASN A 204 -12.22 -20.77 6.66
N LYS A 205 -11.09 -20.52 6.01
CA LYS A 205 -9.75 -20.67 6.61
C LYS A 205 -9.59 -19.79 7.85
N TYR A 206 -9.99 -18.53 7.76
CA TYR A 206 -9.82 -17.55 8.84
C TYR A 206 -11.05 -17.41 9.75
N LYS A 207 -12.16 -18.06 9.42
CA LYS A 207 -13.44 -18.02 10.15
C LYS A 207 -13.88 -16.60 10.47
N MET A 208 -13.92 -15.76 9.45
CA MET A 208 -14.31 -14.35 9.52
C MET A 208 -14.90 -13.90 8.20
N SER A 209 -15.78 -12.89 8.22
CA SER A 209 -16.34 -12.34 6.99
C SER A 209 -15.25 -11.69 6.12
N VAL A 210 -15.36 -11.88 4.81
CA VAL A 210 -14.42 -11.37 3.80
C VAL A 210 -15.15 -10.44 2.84
N HIS A 211 -14.56 -9.29 2.53
CA HIS A 211 -15.15 -8.34 1.59
C HIS A 211 -14.13 -7.81 0.58
N MET A 212 -14.55 -7.73 -0.68
CA MET A 212 -13.72 -7.17 -1.75
C MET A 212 -13.62 -5.65 -1.58
N LEU A 213 -12.41 -5.15 -1.37
CA LEU A 213 -12.14 -3.71 -1.30
C LEU A 213 -10.84 -3.46 -2.05
N SER A 214 -10.97 -3.13 -3.34
CA SER A 214 -9.80 -2.97 -4.23
C SER A 214 -8.84 -1.89 -3.71
N ALA A 215 -7.55 -2.04 -3.97
CA ALA A 215 -6.62 -0.93 -3.75
C ALA A 215 -6.88 0.19 -4.77
N ASP A 216 -7.01 1.43 -4.30
CA ASP A 216 -7.07 2.65 -5.11
C ASP A 216 -6.19 3.72 -4.46
N TYR A 217 -5.63 4.62 -5.28
CA TYR A 217 -4.71 5.68 -4.86
C TYR A 217 -5.27 7.09 -5.06
N LEU A 218 -6.51 7.22 -5.55
CA LEU A 218 -7.21 8.50 -5.77
C LEU A 218 -6.39 9.51 -6.58
N ALA A 219 -5.62 9.00 -7.54
CA ALA A 219 -4.70 9.78 -8.34
C ALA A 219 -5.37 10.32 -9.61
N ASN A 220 -4.94 11.51 -10.03
CA ASN A 220 -5.31 12.07 -11.32
C ASN A 220 -4.29 11.61 -12.38
N TYR A 221 -4.66 10.58 -13.14
CA TYR A 221 -3.82 10.05 -14.21
C TYR A 221 -3.92 10.91 -15.47
N VAL A 222 -2.77 11.18 -16.10
CA VAL A 222 -2.71 11.86 -17.39
C VAL A 222 -2.54 10.81 -18.48
N TYR A 223 -3.57 10.62 -19.29
CA TYR A 223 -3.47 9.80 -20.49
C TYR A 223 -2.64 10.52 -21.55
N ARG A 224 -1.79 9.76 -22.24
CA ARG A 224 -1.01 10.20 -23.41
C ARG A 224 -1.06 9.10 -24.46
N ASP A 225 -1.27 9.44 -25.72
CA ASP A 225 -1.16 8.46 -26.82
C ASP A 225 0.32 8.23 -27.19
N PHE A 226 0.60 7.24 -28.04
CA PHE A 226 1.95 6.78 -28.40
C PHE A 226 2.92 7.89 -28.80
N GLU A 227 2.46 8.87 -29.60
CA GLU A 227 3.27 9.96 -30.15
C GLU A 227 3.61 11.02 -29.09
N GLU A 228 2.78 11.16 -28.06
CA GLU A 228 3.01 12.07 -26.93
C GLU A 228 3.93 11.47 -25.86
N LYS A 229 4.22 10.17 -25.96
CA LYS A 229 5.09 9.44 -25.05
C LYS A 229 6.54 9.47 -25.50
N GLU A 230 7.42 9.51 -24.52
CA GLU A 230 8.86 9.43 -24.69
C GLU A 230 9.33 7.97 -24.72
N ASN A 231 10.47 7.71 -25.36
CA ASN A 231 11.15 6.42 -25.32
C ASN A 231 11.75 6.19 -23.91
N ILE A 232 10.88 5.98 -22.92
CA ILE A 232 11.21 5.68 -21.54
C ILE A 232 10.66 4.31 -21.20
N ILE A 233 11.48 3.50 -20.56
CA ILE A 233 11.05 2.29 -19.86
C ILE A 233 11.26 2.52 -18.38
N ILE A 234 10.18 2.56 -17.62
CA ILE A 234 10.24 2.61 -16.17
C ILE A 234 10.17 1.19 -15.60
N TYR A 235 10.78 0.97 -14.44
CA TYR A 235 10.69 -0.32 -13.78
C TYR A 235 10.63 -0.23 -12.25
N SER A 236 9.93 -1.19 -11.65
CA SER A 236 9.70 -1.22 -10.21
C SER A 236 11.00 -1.48 -9.42
N PRO A 237 11.10 -0.98 -8.17
CA PRO A 237 12.29 -1.13 -7.36
C PRO A 237 12.46 -2.54 -6.75
N ASP A 238 11.53 -3.47 -7.02
CA ASP A 238 11.50 -4.82 -6.46
C ASP A 238 12.80 -5.60 -6.68
N ASN A 239 13.05 -6.53 -5.75
CA ASN A 239 14.36 -7.12 -5.55
C ASN A 239 14.47 -8.56 -6.08
N VAL A 240 14.15 -8.79 -7.36
CA VAL A 240 14.41 -10.08 -8.05
C VAL A 240 15.80 -10.04 -8.70
N ARG A 241 16.83 -10.02 -7.84
CA ARG A 241 18.20 -9.54 -8.19
C ARG A 241 18.80 -10.10 -9.46
N PHE A 242 18.66 -11.41 -9.69
CA PHE A 242 19.32 -12.06 -10.81
C PHE A 242 18.67 -11.69 -12.15
N TYR A 243 17.36 -11.92 -12.28
CA TYR A 243 16.63 -11.68 -13.52
C TYR A 243 16.44 -10.20 -13.82
N LYS A 244 16.08 -9.38 -12.81
CA LYS A 244 15.98 -7.92 -12.97
C LYS A 244 17.26 -7.35 -13.57
N ARG A 245 18.43 -7.70 -12.99
CA ARG A 245 19.72 -7.21 -13.51
C ARG A 245 19.97 -7.64 -14.96
N LYS A 246 19.66 -8.90 -15.31
CA LYS A 246 19.85 -9.42 -16.68
C LYS A 246 18.95 -8.70 -17.68
N ILE A 247 17.66 -8.61 -17.39
CA ILE A 247 16.67 -7.94 -18.24
C ILE A 247 17.02 -6.46 -18.43
N ILE A 248 17.30 -5.73 -17.35
CA ILE A 248 17.66 -4.31 -17.43
C ILE A 248 18.98 -4.09 -18.19
N ASN A 249 19.99 -4.95 -17.99
CA ASN A 249 21.24 -4.85 -18.75
C ASN A 249 21.03 -5.12 -20.25
N LYS A 250 20.16 -6.08 -20.59
CA LYS A 250 19.79 -6.37 -21.99
C LYS A 250 19.09 -5.17 -22.63
N LEU A 251 18.07 -4.61 -21.95
CA LEU A 251 17.36 -3.42 -22.39
C LEU A 251 18.30 -2.24 -22.67
N ARG A 252 19.22 -1.95 -21.74
CA ARG A 252 20.22 -0.87 -21.92
C ARG A 252 21.19 -1.12 -23.08
N LYS A 253 21.50 -2.38 -23.38
CA LYS A 253 22.45 -2.75 -24.45
C LYS A 253 21.80 -2.66 -25.83
N GLU A 254 20.56 -3.15 -25.94
CA GLU A 254 19.88 -3.37 -27.21
C GLU A 254 18.96 -2.20 -27.58
N LEU A 255 18.30 -1.55 -26.61
CA LEU A 255 17.41 -0.40 -26.84
C LEU A 255 18.09 0.92 -26.47
N LYS A 256 19.09 1.33 -27.25
CA LYS A 256 19.94 2.51 -26.95
C LYS A 256 19.20 3.84 -26.93
N ASP A 257 18.10 3.93 -27.69
CA ASP A 257 17.27 5.14 -27.76
C ASP A 257 16.28 5.25 -26.59
N PHE A 258 16.25 4.24 -25.69
CA PHE A 258 15.40 4.24 -24.52
C PHE A 258 16.13 4.67 -23.26
N LYS A 259 15.49 5.55 -22.50
CA LYS A 259 15.89 5.86 -21.12
C LYS A 259 15.29 4.82 -20.18
N ILE A 260 16.15 4.07 -19.49
CA ILE A 260 15.75 2.98 -18.58
C ILE A 260 15.85 3.45 -17.12
N ILE A 261 14.72 3.68 -16.47
CA ILE A 261 14.62 4.39 -15.17
C ILE A 261 14.03 3.48 -14.08
N GLU A 262 14.74 3.32 -12.97
CA GLU A 262 14.18 2.69 -11.76
C GLU A 262 13.28 3.68 -11.03
N ILE A 263 12.08 3.25 -10.66
CA ILE A 263 11.16 4.05 -9.84
C ILE A 263 11.63 3.95 -8.39
N ARG A 264 12.39 4.95 -7.93
CA ARG A 264 12.92 5.01 -6.57
C ARG A 264 13.15 6.45 -6.13
N ASN A 265 12.87 6.74 -4.86
CA ASN A 265 13.13 8.03 -4.19
C ASN A 265 12.56 9.23 -4.97
N MET A 266 11.29 9.16 -5.36
CA MET A 266 10.58 10.26 -6.03
C MET A 266 9.24 10.47 -5.35
N ARG A 267 8.74 11.72 -5.35
CA ARG A 267 7.39 11.99 -4.87
C ARG A 267 6.38 11.35 -5.80
N TYR A 268 5.21 11.00 -5.28
CA TYR A 268 4.19 10.32 -6.06
C TYR A 268 3.76 11.11 -7.30
N LYS A 269 3.64 12.43 -7.21
CA LYS A 269 3.33 13.29 -8.37
C LYS A 269 4.41 13.25 -9.46
N ASP A 270 5.69 13.16 -9.07
CA ASP A 270 6.80 13.12 -10.02
C ASP A 270 6.84 11.74 -10.71
N TYR A 271 6.46 10.70 -9.97
CA TYR A 271 6.23 9.37 -10.52
C TYR A 271 5.04 9.33 -11.49
N LEU A 272 3.91 9.96 -11.17
CA LEU A 272 2.75 10.05 -12.07
C LEU A 272 3.07 10.79 -13.37
N ASP A 273 3.83 11.88 -13.29
CA ASP A 273 4.33 12.56 -14.51
C ASP A 273 5.19 11.61 -15.35
N LEU A 274 6.16 10.95 -14.70
CA LEU A 274 7.07 10.04 -15.37
C LEU A 274 6.34 8.85 -16.02
N THR A 275 5.40 8.23 -15.31
CA THR A 275 4.61 7.10 -15.84
C THR A 275 3.71 7.53 -16.99
N SER A 276 3.19 8.77 -16.96
CA SER A 276 2.39 9.30 -18.07
C SER A 276 3.18 9.39 -19.38
N ARG A 277 4.45 9.81 -19.29
CA ARG A 277 5.34 9.99 -20.45
C ARG A 277 6.01 8.70 -20.89
N ALA A 278 6.05 7.66 -20.05
CA ALA A 278 6.69 6.40 -20.39
C ALA A 278 5.86 5.54 -21.34
N LYS A 279 6.51 5.04 -22.41
CA LYS A 279 5.93 4.04 -23.32
C LYS A 279 5.73 2.70 -22.66
N PHE A 280 6.68 2.27 -21.84
CA PHE A 280 6.69 0.94 -21.25
C PHE A 280 6.97 0.98 -19.74
N ALA A 281 6.34 0.06 -19.02
CA ALA A 281 6.61 -0.20 -17.62
C ALA A 281 6.93 -1.68 -17.40
N ILE A 282 7.82 -2.00 -16.47
CA ILE A 282 8.14 -3.38 -16.07
C ILE A 282 8.03 -3.49 -14.55
N THR A 283 7.18 -4.37 -14.05
CA THR A 283 7.19 -4.74 -12.63
C THR A 283 7.91 -6.08 -12.41
N PHE A 284 8.71 -6.11 -11.34
CA PHE A 284 9.45 -7.28 -10.88
C PHE A 284 8.92 -7.82 -9.53
N GLY A 285 7.79 -7.31 -9.03
CA GLY A 285 7.20 -7.71 -7.75
C GLY A 285 6.14 -8.80 -7.91
N GLU A 286 4.98 -8.56 -7.30
CA GLU A 286 3.79 -9.40 -7.35
C GLU A 286 3.17 -9.44 -8.77
N GLY A 287 3.43 -8.40 -9.56
CA GLY A 287 3.04 -8.28 -10.96
C GLY A 287 1.78 -7.44 -11.18
N LEU A 288 0.73 -7.64 -10.39
CA LEU A 288 -0.50 -6.82 -10.46
C LEU A 288 -0.47 -5.72 -9.39
N ASP A 289 0.41 -4.74 -9.57
CA ASP A 289 0.64 -3.65 -8.63
C ASP A 289 0.46 -2.26 -9.28
N GLY A 290 0.67 -1.19 -8.52
CA GLY A 290 0.60 0.19 -9.03
C GLY A 290 1.55 0.46 -10.21
N TYR A 291 2.74 -0.16 -10.23
CA TYR A 291 3.69 0.03 -11.33
C TYR A 291 3.19 -0.56 -12.65
N PHE A 292 2.44 -1.66 -12.57
CA PHE A 292 1.74 -2.25 -13.71
C PHE A 292 0.49 -1.45 -14.09
N LEU A 293 -0.40 -1.22 -13.13
CA LEU A 293 -1.73 -0.67 -13.36
C LEU A 293 -1.72 0.79 -13.81
N GLU A 294 -0.89 1.63 -13.20
CA GLU A 294 -0.95 3.07 -13.45
C GLU A 294 -0.37 3.46 -14.82
N ASN A 295 0.63 2.72 -15.31
CA ASN A 295 1.15 2.93 -16.66
C ASN A 295 0.07 2.62 -17.72
N ILE A 296 -0.73 1.56 -17.50
CA ILE A 296 -1.85 1.19 -18.36
C ILE A 296 -2.90 2.32 -18.40
N VAL A 297 -3.26 2.87 -17.24
CA VAL A 297 -4.23 3.98 -17.18
C VAL A 297 -3.72 5.23 -17.92
N CYS A 298 -2.41 5.43 -17.96
CA CYS A 298 -1.79 6.53 -18.71
C CYS A 298 -1.57 6.24 -20.21
N GLY A 299 -2.11 5.15 -20.75
CA GLY A 299 -1.97 4.77 -22.17
C GLY A 299 -0.67 4.03 -22.52
N GLY A 300 0.07 3.56 -21.51
CA GLY A 300 1.30 2.81 -21.66
C GLY A 300 1.08 1.31 -21.93
N VAL A 301 2.18 0.58 -22.09
CA VAL A 301 2.19 -0.89 -22.19
C VAL A 301 3.06 -1.44 -21.07
N ALA A 302 2.42 -2.15 -20.13
CA ALA A 302 3.07 -2.71 -18.97
C ALA A 302 3.40 -4.20 -19.15
N PHE A 303 4.58 -4.61 -18.67
CA PHE A 303 5.08 -5.98 -18.67
C PHE A 303 5.21 -6.49 -17.24
N ALA A 304 4.83 -7.75 -17.03
CA ALA A 304 5.00 -8.44 -15.75
C ALA A 304 5.19 -9.95 -15.97
N VAL A 305 5.55 -10.65 -14.90
CA VAL A 305 5.41 -12.12 -14.84
C VAL A 305 4.04 -12.42 -14.25
N TYR A 306 3.28 -13.31 -14.90
CA TYR A 306 1.98 -13.73 -14.41
C TYR A 306 2.12 -14.44 -13.07
N ASN A 307 1.30 -14.01 -12.11
CA ASN A 307 1.25 -14.54 -10.75
C ASN A 307 -0.20 -14.85 -10.39
N GLU A 308 -0.53 -16.14 -10.36
CA GLU A 308 -1.88 -16.67 -10.13
C GLU A 308 -2.48 -16.28 -8.77
N LYS A 309 -1.67 -15.78 -7.83
CA LYS A 309 -2.16 -15.27 -6.55
C LYS A 309 -2.82 -13.90 -6.66
N PHE A 310 -2.45 -13.12 -7.68
CA PHE A 310 -2.89 -11.73 -7.83
C PHE A 310 -3.69 -11.52 -9.13
N PHE A 311 -3.20 -12.06 -10.23
CA PHE A 311 -3.88 -11.98 -11.51
C PHE A 311 -5.06 -12.96 -11.57
N SER A 312 -6.18 -12.48 -12.08
CA SER A 312 -7.31 -13.34 -12.44
C SER A 312 -7.09 -13.99 -13.81
N GLN A 313 -7.87 -15.02 -14.13
CA GLN A 313 -7.81 -15.72 -15.43
C GLN A 313 -7.99 -14.79 -16.65
N LYS A 314 -8.62 -13.62 -16.46
CA LYS A 314 -8.77 -12.60 -17.51
C LYS A 314 -7.42 -12.12 -18.07
N TYR A 315 -6.34 -12.25 -17.30
CA TYR A 315 -5.01 -11.80 -17.66
C TYR A 315 -4.15 -12.89 -18.35
N GLU A 316 -4.51 -14.17 -18.27
CA GLU A 316 -3.67 -15.30 -18.75
C GLU A 316 -3.27 -15.25 -20.23
N LYS A 317 -3.98 -14.48 -21.05
CA LYS A 317 -3.75 -14.38 -22.51
C LYS A 317 -3.30 -12.99 -22.97
N ILE A 318 -2.73 -12.21 -22.07
CA ILE A 318 -2.16 -10.91 -22.41
C ILE A 318 -0.69 -11.11 -22.76
N GLU A 319 -0.31 -10.65 -23.96
CA GLU A 319 1.03 -10.88 -24.55
C GLU A 319 2.18 -10.31 -23.71
N THR A 320 1.91 -9.32 -22.86
CA THR A 320 2.91 -8.68 -22.00
C THR A 320 3.04 -9.34 -20.62
N LEU A 321 2.28 -10.41 -20.37
CA LEU A 321 2.36 -11.22 -19.16
C LEU A 321 3.08 -12.53 -19.45
N TYR A 322 4.34 -12.59 -19.03
CA TYR A 322 5.17 -13.77 -19.25
C TYR A 322 4.92 -14.83 -18.19
N SER A 323 5.08 -16.11 -18.54
CA SER A 323 4.99 -17.21 -17.58
C SER A 323 6.15 -17.24 -16.59
N SER A 324 7.28 -16.63 -16.93
CA SER A 324 8.46 -16.58 -16.08
C SER A 324 9.41 -15.45 -16.46
N TYR A 325 10.27 -15.05 -15.52
CA TYR A 325 11.34 -14.08 -15.80
C TYR A 325 12.34 -14.56 -16.87
N LYS A 326 12.52 -15.87 -17.03
CA LYS A 326 13.38 -16.45 -18.06
C LYS A 326 12.77 -16.23 -19.46
N GLU A 327 11.46 -16.40 -19.57
CA GLU A 327 10.74 -16.09 -20.80
C GLU A 327 10.78 -14.60 -21.12
N MET A 328 10.53 -13.75 -20.12
CA MET A 328 10.66 -12.30 -20.25
C MET A 328 12.07 -11.90 -20.72
N GLU A 329 13.14 -12.43 -20.11
CA GLU A 329 14.54 -12.19 -20.52
C GLU A 329 14.78 -12.55 -22.00
N LYS A 330 14.13 -13.60 -22.49
CA LYS A 330 14.27 -14.06 -23.88
C LYS A 330 13.57 -13.12 -24.85
N ASN A 331 12.33 -12.72 -24.55
CA ASN A 331 11.41 -12.16 -25.56
C ASN A 331 11.23 -10.63 -25.48
N ILE A 332 11.43 -10.01 -24.31
CA ILE A 332 11.01 -8.62 -24.06
C ILE A 332 11.57 -7.58 -25.04
N ILE A 333 12.79 -7.78 -25.56
CA ILE A 333 13.39 -6.86 -26.55
C ILE A 333 12.60 -6.91 -27.86
N LEU A 334 12.36 -8.11 -28.38
CA LEU A 334 11.60 -8.31 -29.62
C LEU A 334 10.17 -7.79 -29.48
N ASP A 335 9.55 -8.01 -28.32
CA ASP A 335 8.19 -7.52 -28.05
C ASP A 335 8.16 -5.99 -28.07
N ILE A 336 9.10 -5.33 -27.39
CA ILE A 336 9.21 -3.87 -27.41
C ILE A 336 9.44 -3.34 -28.83
N GLU A 337 10.37 -3.92 -29.58
CA GLU A 337 10.64 -3.54 -30.97
C GLU A 337 9.39 -3.69 -31.86
N ASN A 338 8.64 -4.78 -31.70
CA ASN A 338 7.38 -5.00 -32.41
C ASN A 338 6.37 -3.89 -32.12
N TYR A 339 6.22 -3.47 -30.86
CA TYR A 339 5.31 -2.39 -30.50
C TYR A 339 5.76 -1.01 -30.97
N ILE A 340 7.07 -0.77 -31.07
CA ILE A 340 7.60 0.50 -31.58
C ILE A 340 7.43 0.59 -33.10
N ASN A 341 7.62 -0.53 -33.81
CA ASN A 341 7.54 -0.58 -35.26
C ASN A 341 6.10 -0.70 -35.78
N ASP A 342 5.16 -1.11 -34.93
CA ASP A 342 3.74 -1.19 -35.24
C ASP A 342 2.89 -0.47 -34.18
N ILE A 343 2.61 0.81 -34.45
CA ILE A 343 1.79 1.68 -33.59
C ILE A 343 0.38 1.09 -33.40
N SER A 344 -0.18 0.43 -34.41
CA SER A 344 -1.50 -0.19 -34.30
C SER A 344 -1.48 -1.32 -33.29
N ARG A 345 -0.40 -2.11 -33.28
CA ARG A 345 -0.18 -3.15 -32.27
C ARG A 345 0.03 -2.57 -30.88
N TYR A 346 0.80 -1.49 -30.73
CA TYR A 346 0.96 -0.78 -29.45
C TYR A 346 -0.39 -0.34 -28.88
N ARG A 347 -1.20 0.36 -29.69
CA ARG A 347 -2.53 0.83 -29.27
C ARG A 347 -3.44 -0.34 -28.92
N PHE A 348 -3.44 -1.40 -29.73
CA PHE A 348 -4.22 -2.59 -29.46
C PHE A 348 -3.87 -3.24 -28.11
N ILE A 349 -2.58 -3.42 -27.80
CA ILE A 349 -2.19 -4.05 -26.54
C ILE A 349 -2.43 -3.13 -25.34
N SER A 350 -2.22 -1.82 -25.47
CA SER A 350 -2.53 -0.84 -24.43
C SER A 350 -4.02 -0.82 -24.11
N ASP A 351 -4.88 -0.78 -25.14
CA ASP A 351 -6.34 -0.86 -24.98
C ASP A 351 -6.79 -2.19 -24.37
N LYS A 352 -6.16 -3.31 -24.78
CA LYS A 352 -6.46 -4.63 -24.22
C LYS A 352 -6.13 -4.69 -22.72
N LEU A 353 -4.96 -4.20 -22.33
CA LEU A 353 -4.56 -4.07 -20.93
C LEU A 353 -5.54 -3.19 -20.14
N LYS A 354 -5.89 -2.02 -20.68
CA LYS A 354 -6.81 -1.09 -20.06
C LYS A 354 -8.21 -1.70 -19.86
N LYS A 355 -8.75 -2.37 -20.87
CA LYS A 355 -10.05 -3.05 -20.78
C LYS A 355 -10.09 -4.13 -19.71
N VAL A 356 -9.03 -4.93 -19.58
CA VAL A 356 -8.97 -5.97 -18.54
C VAL A 356 -8.89 -5.32 -17.16
N ARG A 357 -8.03 -4.30 -16.99
CA ARG A 357 -7.93 -3.50 -15.75
C ARG A 357 -9.28 -2.90 -15.37
N ASP A 358 -9.95 -2.22 -16.29
CA ASP A 358 -11.22 -1.52 -16.01
C ASP A 358 -12.36 -2.50 -15.66
N SER A 359 -12.24 -3.78 -16.02
CA SER A 359 -13.18 -4.82 -15.59
C SER A 359 -13.01 -5.26 -14.14
N ASP A 360 -11.87 -4.95 -13.52
CA ASP A 360 -11.54 -5.31 -12.14
C ASP A 360 -11.51 -4.09 -11.20
N TYR A 361 -11.25 -2.90 -11.75
CA TYR A 361 -11.07 -1.67 -10.97
C TYR A 361 -11.94 -0.53 -11.51
N SER A 362 -12.90 -0.09 -10.69
CA SER A 362 -13.74 1.08 -10.93
C SER A 362 -13.80 1.93 -9.67
N PHE A 363 -13.67 3.25 -9.81
CA PHE A 363 -13.75 4.16 -8.66
C PHE A 363 -15.14 4.15 -8.01
N GLU A 364 -16.20 4.01 -8.80
CA GLU A 364 -17.57 3.90 -8.30
C GLU A 364 -17.78 2.57 -7.56
N GLU A 365 -17.25 1.47 -8.08
CA GLU A 365 -17.28 0.17 -7.40
C GLU A 365 -16.46 0.21 -6.09
N TYR A 366 -15.31 0.89 -6.10
CA TYR A 366 -14.48 1.09 -4.93
C TYR A 366 -15.22 1.84 -3.81
N LYS A 367 -15.87 2.98 -4.14
CA LYS A 367 -16.70 3.74 -3.19
C LYS A 367 -17.86 2.91 -2.64
N GLU A 368 -18.55 2.19 -3.52
CA GLU A 368 -19.68 1.36 -3.12
C GLU A 368 -19.24 0.19 -2.22
N ASN A 369 -18.09 -0.44 -2.49
CA ASN A 369 -17.54 -1.49 -1.63
C ASN A 369 -17.15 -0.94 -0.24
N ILE A 370 -16.56 0.26 -0.16
CA ILE A 370 -16.30 0.89 1.14
C ILE A 370 -17.61 1.08 1.91
N LYS A 371 -18.66 1.60 1.26
CA LYS A 371 -19.97 1.77 1.88
C LYS A 371 -20.56 0.43 2.35
N LYS A 372 -20.57 -0.59 1.50
CA LYS A 372 -21.05 -1.94 1.81
C LYS A 372 -20.33 -2.56 2.99
N PHE A 373 -19.01 -2.41 3.05
CA PHE A 373 -18.22 -2.87 4.18
C PHE A 373 -18.72 -2.28 5.51
N TYR A 374 -18.95 -0.97 5.58
CA TYR A 374 -19.45 -0.31 6.79
C TYR A 374 -20.92 -0.65 7.10
N LEU A 375 -21.73 -0.95 6.08
CA LEU A 375 -23.09 -1.49 6.23
C LEU A 375 -23.11 -3.00 6.58
N LYS A 376 -21.94 -3.63 6.71
CA LYS A 376 -21.78 -5.07 6.97
C LYS A 376 -22.33 -5.97 5.86
N GLU A 377 -22.39 -5.45 4.64
CA GLU A 377 -22.75 -6.15 3.41
C GLU A 377 -21.49 -6.77 2.79
N TYR A 378 -20.97 -7.80 3.47
CA TYR A 378 -19.74 -8.47 3.07
C TYR A 378 -19.91 -9.31 1.79
N THR A 379 -18.82 -9.49 1.04
CA THR A 379 -18.84 -10.33 -0.16
C THR A 379 -19.09 -11.79 0.21
N PHE A 380 -18.44 -12.25 1.28
CA PHE A 380 -18.69 -13.53 1.93
C PHE A 380 -18.87 -13.31 3.42
N ARG A 381 -20.01 -13.77 3.94
CA ARG A 381 -20.39 -13.60 5.35
C ARG A 381 -20.20 -14.92 6.09
N TYR A 382 -19.42 -14.88 7.17
CA TYR A 382 -19.18 -16.00 8.09
C TYR A 382 -20.24 -16.07 9.19
#